data_AF-A0A151J0T7-F1
#
_entry.id   AF-A0A151J0T7-F1
#
_cell.length_a   1.000
_cell.length_b   1.000
_cell.length_c   1.000
_cell.angle_alpha   90.00
_cell.angle_beta   90.00
_cell.angle_gamma   90.00
#
_symmetry.space_group_name_H-M   'P 1'
#
loop_
_entity.id
_entity.type
_entity.pdbx_description
1 polymer ?
#
loop_
_entity_poly.entity_id
_entity_poly.type
_entity_poly.pdbx_seq_one_letter_code
_entity_poly.pdbx_strand_id
1 'polypeptide(L)'
;MVIPTFVDLQGFIVNKKFIVKEVAVLRGGTILTHYIFSHPMPWHFLTRFDKSCASWLSTYHHGLRWDDGMVPYSMVRRLITEAVLEEDEAVVYVKGHEKRGWLADMLDTDDIIVETLDAHYKDVESLRNLNDCNTIRCGKHAKNCALQNVFKIFNWWSRHQEEL
;
A
#
# COMPACT_ATOMS: atom_id res chain seq x y z
N MET A 1 -11.25 19.38 10.45
CA MET A 1 -11.47 17.98 10.01
C MET A 1 -10.15 17.26 10.19
N VAL A 2 -10.13 16.10 10.86
CA VAL A 2 -8.92 15.29 10.96
C VAL A 2 -8.57 14.79 9.56
N ILE A 3 -7.33 15.03 9.11
CA ILE A 3 -6.90 14.60 7.79
C ILE A 3 -6.55 13.11 7.86
N PRO A 4 -7.24 12.24 7.12
CA PRO A 4 -6.93 10.82 7.16
C PRO A 4 -5.58 10.53 6.52
N THR A 5 -5.00 9.40 6.92
CA THR A 5 -3.80 8.85 6.29
C THR A 5 -4.21 7.89 5.20
N PHE A 6 -3.53 7.92 4.06
CA PHE A 6 -3.77 7.01 2.95
C PHE A 6 -2.59 6.08 2.77
N VAL A 7 -2.85 4.77 2.73
CA VAL A 7 -1.84 3.73 2.59
C VAL A 7 -2.19 2.84 1.40
N ASP A 8 -1.19 2.55 0.57
CA ASP A 8 -1.26 1.47 -0.41
C ASP A 8 -0.07 0.53 -0.22
N LEU A 9 -0.33 -0.76 -0.41
CA LEU A 9 0.63 -1.84 -0.27
C LEU A 9 0.67 -2.64 -1.57
N GLN A 10 1.86 -2.94 -2.09
CA GLN A 10 2.06 -3.89 -3.18
C GLN A 10 2.97 -5.00 -2.71
N GLY A 11 2.76 -6.20 -3.22
CA GLY A 11 3.41 -7.37 -2.67
C GLY A 11 3.03 -8.66 -3.37
N PHE A 12 3.52 -9.75 -2.81
CA PHE A 12 3.32 -11.09 -3.34
C PHE A 12 2.43 -11.92 -2.42
N ILE A 13 1.81 -12.96 -2.98
CA ILE A 13 1.16 -14.00 -2.19
C ILE A 13 2.11 -15.19 -2.11
N VAL A 14 2.53 -15.56 -0.90
CA VAL A 14 3.38 -16.72 -0.64
C VAL A 14 2.72 -17.57 0.43
N ASN A 15 2.51 -18.86 0.14
CA ASN A 15 1.81 -19.77 1.05
C ASN A 15 0.48 -19.18 1.55
N LYS A 16 -0.30 -18.60 0.62
CA LYS A 16 -1.59 -17.92 0.87
C LYS A 16 -1.53 -16.71 1.81
N LYS A 17 -0.33 -16.19 2.12
CA LYS A 17 -0.15 -14.98 2.93
C LYS A 17 0.37 -13.85 2.06
N PHE A 18 -0.14 -12.64 2.32
CA PHE A 18 0.36 -11.43 1.69
C PHE A 18 1.71 -11.03 2.29
N ILE A 19 2.68 -10.80 1.40
CA ILE A 19 4.03 -10.36 1.70
C ILE A 19 4.21 -8.98 1.07
N VAL A 20 4.23 -7.93 1.89
CA VAL A 20 4.41 -6.55 1.42
C VAL A 20 5.82 -6.36 0.83
N LYS A 21 5.91 -5.70 -0.31
CA LYS A 21 7.17 -5.36 -0.97
C LYS A 21 7.33 -3.88 -1.23
N GLU A 22 6.23 -3.17 -1.47
CA GLU A 22 6.21 -1.72 -1.57
C GLU A 22 5.11 -1.19 -0.65
N VAL A 23 5.42 -0.12 0.08
CA VAL A 23 4.46 0.66 0.85
C VAL A 23 4.61 2.13 0.49
N ALA A 24 3.49 2.82 0.40
CA ALA A 24 3.45 4.27 0.41
C ALA A 24 2.43 4.73 1.45
N VAL A 25 2.79 5.77 2.20
CA VAL A 25 1.94 6.42 3.20
C VAL A 25 1.90 7.90 2.87
N LEU A 26 0.70 8.44 2.76
CA LEU A 26 0.46 9.83 2.39
C LEU A 26 -0.57 10.45 3.34
N ARG A 27 -0.29 11.66 3.82
CA ARG A 27 -1.21 12.46 4.63
C ARG A 27 -1.17 13.91 4.19
N GLY A 28 -2.33 14.53 4.00
CA GLY A 28 -2.42 15.95 3.61
C GLY A 28 -1.64 16.31 2.35
N GLY A 29 -1.57 15.40 1.37
CA GLY A 29 -0.78 15.59 0.14
C GLY A 29 0.73 15.42 0.30
N THR A 30 1.22 15.17 1.52
CA THR A 30 2.64 14.94 1.82
C THR A 30 2.91 13.44 1.93
N ILE A 31 4.01 12.99 1.31
CA ILE A 31 4.49 11.61 1.42
C ILE A 31 5.17 11.48 2.79
N LEU A 32 4.56 10.73 3.71
CA LEU A 32 5.20 10.40 4.99
C LEU A 32 6.27 9.34 4.78
N THR A 33 5.96 8.32 3.97
CA THR A 33 6.97 7.34 3.58
C THR A 33 6.68 6.66 2.25
N HIS A 34 7.75 6.21 1.58
CA HIS A 34 7.71 5.31 0.43
C HIS A 34 8.91 4.37 0.47
N TYR A 35 8.66 3.08 0.61
CA TYR A 35 9.71 2.06 0.66
C TYR A 35 9.44 0.91 -0.30
N ILE A 36 10.54 0.38 -0.86
CA ILE A 36 10.57 -0.93 -1.50
C ILE A 36 11.48 -1.83 -0.67
N PHE A 37 10.90 -2.84 -0.03
CA PHE A 37 11.58 -3.77 0.84
C PHE A 37 12.25 -4.90 0.05
N SER A 38 13.41 -5.35 0.50
CA SER A 38 14.04 -6.57 0.01
C SER A 38 13.20 -7.80 0.35
N HIS A 39 13.49 -8.95 -0.28
CA HIS A 39 12.74 -10.17 -0.02
C HIS A 39 12.91 -10.67 1.43
N PRO A 40 11.87 -11.25 2.06
CA PRO A 40 12.03 -11.88 3.38
C PRO A 40 12.81 -13.19 3.32
N MET A 41 12.90 -13.81 2.15
CA MET A 41 13.59 -15.08 1.94
C MET A 41 14.10 -15.22 0.50
N PRO A 42 15.17 -15.99 0.26
CA PRO A 42 15.65 -16.30 -1.08
C PRO A 42 14.60 -16.94 -2.00
N TRP A 43 14.62 -16.59 -3.29
CA TRP A 43 13.70 -17.11 -4.31
C TRP A 43 13.63 -18.64 -4.35
N HIS A 44 14.75 -19.33 -4.13
CA HIS A 44 14.81 -20.79 -4.24
C HIS A 44 13.96 -21.51 -3.17
N PHE A 45 13.68 -20.88 -2.03
CA PHE A 45 12.79 -21.41 -0.98
C PHE A 45 11.31 -21.34 -1.34
N LEU A 46 10.92 -20.55 -2.35
CA LEU A 46 9.54 -20.53 -2.80
C LEU A 46 9.15 -21.84 -3.48
N THR A 47 7.92 -22.29 -3.24
CA THR A 47 7.34 -23.42 -3.96
C THR A 47 7.21 -23.09 -5.45
N ARG A 48 7.07 -24.13 -6.29
CA ARG A 48 6.84 -23.90 -7.74
C ARG A 48 5.58 -23.06 -7.98
N PHE A 49 4.55 -23.24 -7.17
CA PHE A 49 3.31 -22.48 -7.25
C PHE A 49 3.54 -21.01 -6.90
N ASP A 50 4.17 -20.72 -5.76
CA ASP A 50 4.44 -19.34 -5.33
C ASP A 50 5.34 -18.61 -6.34
N LYS A 51 6.35 -19.29 -6.92
CA LYS A 51 7.19 -18.72 -8.00
C LYS A 51 6.35 -18.31 -9.21
N SER A 52 5.39 -19.14 -9.61
CA SER A 52 4.49 -18.84 -10.73
C SER A 52 3.61 -17.63 -10.43
N CYS A 53 3.02 -17.57 -9.22
CA CYS A 53 2.22 -16.43 -8.78
C CYS A 53 3.05 -15.14 -8.74
N ALA A 54 4.23 -15.17 -8.14
CA ALA A 54 5.12 -14.02 -8.07
C ALA A 54 5.57 -13.53 -9.45
N SER A 55 5.87 -14.45 -10.38
CA SER A 55 6.23 -14.11 -11.77
C SER A 55 5.07 -13.44 -12.50
N TRP A 56 3.84 -13.92 -12.30
CA TRP A 56 2.64 -13.31 -12.86
C TRP A 56 2.41 -11.89 -12.32
N LEU A 57 2.49 -11.71 -11.00
CA LEU A 57 2.33 -10.40 -10.35
C LEU A 57 3.40 -9.40 -10.80
N SER A 58 4.65 -9.85 -10.93
CA SER A 58 5.77 -9.05 -11.44
C SER A 58 5.49 -8.59 -12.88
N THR A 59 5.02 -9.48 -13.76
CA THR A 59 4.89 -9.17 -15.19
C THR A 59 3.61 -8.38 -15.51
N TYR A 60 2.50 -8.76 -14.88
CA TYR A 60 1.16 -8.34 -15.28
C TYR A 60 0.46 -7.43 -14.27
N HIS A 61 0.93 -7.34 -13.02
CA HIS A 61 0.29 -6.52 -12.00
C HIS A 61 1.10 -5.29 -11.59
N HIS A 62 2.14 -5.43 -10.77
CA HIS A 62 2.83 -4.30 -10.13
C HIS A 62 4.25 -4.05 -10.64
N GLY A 63 4.86 -4.95 -11.41
CA GLY A 63 6.21 -4.69 -11.95
C GLY A 63 7.37 -4.99 -10.99
N LEU A 64 7.13 -4.98 -9.67
CA LEU A 64 8.15 -5.37 -8.67
C LEU A 64 8.66 -6.79 -8.92
N ARG A 65 9.99 -6.96 -8.95
CA ARG A 65 10.66 -8.27 -8.92
C ARG A 65 10.82 -8.74 -7.49
N TRP A 66 11.02 -10.05 -7.32
CA TRP A 66 11.26 -10.65 -6.00
C TRP A 66 12.47 -10.02 -5.29
N ASP A 67 13.56 -9.81 -6.04
CA ASP A 67 14.84 -9.31 -5.50
C ASP A 67 14.95 -7.77 -5.48
N ASP A 68 13.90 -7.04 -5.90
CA ASP A 68 13.91 -5.58 -5.82
C ASP A 68 13.87 -5.11 -4.36
N GLY A 69 14.33 -3.88 -4.11
CA GLY A 69 14.27 -3.24 -2.80
C GLY A 69 15.58 -3.28 -2.02
N MET A 70 15.89 -2.16 -1.38
CA MET A 70 17.12 -1.97 -0.60
C MET A 70 16.88 -1.94 0.90
N VAL A 71 15.61 -1.80 1.32
CA VAL A 71 15.24 -1.74 2.73
C VAL A 71 15.04 -3.16 3.26
N PRO A 72 15.77 -3.62 4.29
CA PRO A 72 15.58 -4.95 4.85
C PRO A 72 14.13 -5.22 5.25
N TYR A 73 13.60 -6.39 4.89
CA TYR A 73 12.23 -6.78 5.25
C TYR A 73 11.97 -6.78 6.76
N SER A 74 13.01 -7.00 7.58
CA SER A 74 12.92 -6.91 9.05
C SER A 74 12.50 -5.53 9.55
N MET A 75 12.63 -4.48 8.73
CA MET A 75 12.25 -3.12 9.09
C MET A 75 10.78 -2.79 8.80
N VAL A 76 10.05 -3.65 8.08
CA VAL A 76 8.67 -3.41 7.62
C VAL A 76 7.76 -2.93 8.76
N ARG A 77 7.72 -3.67 9.87
CA ARG A 77 6.86 -3.32 11.01
C ARG A 77 7.19 -1.94 11.54
N ARG A 78 8.45 -1.73 11.92
CA ARG A 78 8.93 -0.48 12.50
C ARG A 78 8.62 0.73 11.61
N LEU A 79 8.99 0.65 10.33
CA LEU A 79 8.87 1.78 9.40
C LEU A 79 7.43 2.12 9.03
N ILE A 80 6.55 1.12 8.88
CA ILE A 80 5.14 1.38 8.61
C ILE A 80 4.47 1.94 9.86
N THR A 81 4.68 1.32 11.03
CA THR A 81 4.13 1.77 12.32
C THR A 81 4.52 3.22 12.62
N GLU A 82 5.81 3.57 12.51
CA GLU A 82 6.29 4.94 12.70
C GLU A 82 5.56 5.92 11.77
N ALA A 83 5.36 5.58 10.49
CA ALA A 83 4.72 6.47 9.52
C ALA A 83 3.21 6.65 9.69
N VAL A 84 2.49 5.68 10.29
CA VAL A 84 1.04 5.82 10.50
C VAL A 84 0.69 6.41 11.87
N LEU A 85 1.53 6.23 12.90
CA LEU A 85 1.29 6.69 14.27
C LEU A 85 1.70 8.14 14.54
N GLU A 86 2.14 8.91 13.55
CA GLU A 86 2.66 10.28 13.81
C GLU A 86 1.63 11.26 14.39
N GLU A 87 0.32 11.02 14.21
CA GLU A 87 -0.73 11.85 14.85
C GLU A 87 -1.84 10.99 15.45
N ASP A 88 -2.24 11.34 16.67
CA ASP A 88 -3.36 10.74 17.38
C ASP A 88 -4.68 11.03 16.65
N GLU A 89 -5.62 10.07 16.70
CA GLU A 89 -7.01 10.16 16.21
C GLU A 89 -7.24 10.09 14.69
N ALA A 90 -6.21 9.92 13.86
CA ALA A 90 -6.37 9.84 12.40
C ALA A 90 -6.78 8.44 11.90
N VAL A 91 -7.84 8.37 11.09
CA VAL A 91 -8.22 7.15 10.35
C VAL A 91 -7.17 6.87 9.27
N VAL A 92 -6.79 5.60 9.13
CA VAL A 92 -5.91 5.11 8.06
C VAL A 92 -6.75 4.41 7.01
N TYR A 93 -6.87 5.02 5.83
CA TYR A 93 -7.53 4.43 4.68
C TYR A 93 -6.60 3.61 3.82
N VAL A 94 -7.07 2.42 3.47
CA VAL A 94 -6.50 1.56 2.42
C VAL A 94 -7.56 1.21 1.39
N LYS A 95 -7.14 0.68 0.24
CA LYS A 95 -8.07 0.09 -0.74
C LYS A 95 -7.89 -1.41 -0.82
N GLY A 96 -9.00 -2.14 -0.63
CA GLY A 96 -9.04 -3.61 -0.64
C GLY A 96 -8.94 -4.26 0.75
N HIS A 97 -9.79 -5.25 0.98
CA HIS A 97 -9.94 -5.92 2.27
C HIS A 97 -8.69 -6.70 2.71
N GLU A 98 -7.98 -7.36 1.79
CA GLU A 98 -6.75 -8.09 2.12
C GLU A 98 -5.65 -7.17 2.67
N LYS A 99 -5.48 -5.99 2.06
CA LYS A 99 -4.51 -4.98 2.51
C LYS A 99 -4.90 -4.40 3.87
N ARG A 100 -6.20 -4.16 4.08
CA ARG A 100 -6.75 -3.72 5.37
C ARG A 100 -6.45 -4.72 6.48
N GLY A 101 -6.79 -6.00 6.25
CA GLY A 101 -6.52 -7.07 7.21
C GLY A 101 -5.03 -7.17 7.54
N TRP A 102 -4.18 -7.21 6.50
CA TRP A 102 -2.74 -7.27 6.71
C TRP A 102 -2.19 -6.07 7.50
N LEU A 103 -2.64 -4.86 7.18
CA LEU A 103 -2.15 -3.64 7.85
C LEU A 103 -2.61 -3.60 9.32
N ALA A 104 -3.87 -3.93 9.59
CA ALA A 104 -4.39 -4.01 10.95
C ALA A 104 -3.65 -5.05 11.79
N ASP A 105 -3.48 -6.28 11.26
CA ASP A 105 -2.74 -7.36 11.93
C ASP A 105 -1.26 -7.00 12.17
N MET A 106 -0.66 -6.23 11.26
CA MET A 106 0.74 -5.81 11.37
C MET A 106 0.92 -4.74 12.44
N LEU A 107 -0.01 -3.77 12.52
CA LEU A 107 0.05 -2.69 13.50
C LEU A 107 -0.22 -3.18 14.92
N ASP A 108 -1.19 -4.09 15.08
CA ASP A 108 -1.51 -4.73 16.37
C ASP A 108 -1.71 -3.70 17.50
N THR A 109 -2.49 -2.65 17.21
CA THR A 109 -2.85 -1.58 18.16
C THR A 109 -4.31 -1.16 17.95
N ASP A 110 -4.99 -0.84 19.04
CA ASP A 110 -6.34 -0.27 19.06
C ASP A 110 -6.35 1.26 18.86
N ASP A 111 -5.17 1.90 18.88
CA ASP A 111 -5.04 3.36 18.74
C ASP A 111 -5.31 3.83 17.30
N ILE A 112 -5.19 2.93 16.32
CA ILE A 112 -5.39 3.24 14.89
C ILE A 112 -6.63 2.53 14.36
N ILE A 113 -7.53 3.31 13.79
CA ILE A 113 -8.64 2.80 12.98
C ILE A 113 -8.15 2.62 11.54
N VAL A 114 -7.88 1.37 11.14
CA VAL A 114 -7.59 1.01 9.75
C VAL A 114 -8.88 0.63 9.04
N GLU A 115 -9.28 1.42 8.04
CA GLU A 115 -10.49 1.16 7.27
C GLU A 115 -10.26 1.08 5.76
N THR A 116 -11.16 0.37 5.09
CA THR A 116 -11.20 0.42 3.63
C THR A 116 -11.95 1.67 3.17
N LEU A 117 -11.43 2.35 2.16
CA LEU A 117 -12.10 3.50 1.56
C LEU A 117 -13.49 3.13 1.03
N ASP A 118 -13.64 1.92 0.46
CA ASP A 118 -14.90 1.39 -0.05
C ASP A 118 -15.97 1.18 1.04
N ALA A 119 -15.58 1.10 2.32
CA ALA A 119 -16.54 0.97 3.43
C ALA A 119 -17.25 2.29 3.73
N HIS A 120 -16.55 3.43 3.57
CA HIS A 120 -17.09 4.75 3.87
C HIS A 120 -17.63 5.47 2.62
N TYR A 121 -17.06 5.19 1.45
CA TYR A 121 -17.41 5.84 0.20
C TYR A 121 -17.89 4.79 -0.81
N LYS A 122 -19.19 4.76 -1.09
CA LYS A 122 -19.79 3.74 -1.97
C LYS A 122 -19.53 3.96 -3.46
N ASP A 123 -19.24 5.19 -3.84
CA ASP A 123 -19.01 5.66 -5.20
C ASP A 123 -17.54 5.65 -5.60
N VAL A 124 -16.63 5.32 -4.66
CA VAL A 124 -15.21 5.27 -4.96
C VAL A 124 -14.89 4.19 -6.00
N GLU A 125 -14.32 4.62 -7.12
CA GLU A 125 -13.99 3.69 -8.20
C GLU A 125 -12.82 2.77 -7.83
N SER A 126 -12.60 1.73 -8.64
CA SER A 126 -11.39 0.90 -8.52
C SER A 126 -10.11 1.72 -8.75
N LEU A 127 -8.98 1.32 -8.13
CA LEU A 127 -7.67 1.99 -8.31
C LEU A 127 -7.26 2.17 -9.78
N ARG A 128 -7.68 1.24 -10.64
CA ARG A 128 -7.41 1.29 -12.07
C ARG A 128 -8.09 2.46 -12.77
N ASN A 129 -9.28 2.85 -12.29
CA ASN A 129 -10.11 3.87 -12.91
C ASN A 129 -9.88 5.26 -12.29
N LEU A 130 -9.37 5.32 -11.06
CA LEU A 130 -8.98 6.59 -10.46
C LEU A 130 -7.94 7.33 -11.32
N ASN A 131 -8.22 8.62 -11.53
CA ASN A 131 -7.40 9.54 -12.32
C ASN A 131 -5.96 9.60 -11.78
N ASP A 132 -4.98 9.49 -12.68
CA ASP A 132 -3.56 9.56 -12.37
C ASP A 132 -2.91 10.93 -12.66
N CYS A 133 -3.69 11.93 -13.10
CA CYS A 133 -3.21 13.31 -13.22
C CYS A 133 -2.65 13.81 -11.89
N ASN A 134 -1.51 14.51 -11.96
CA ASN A 134 -0.81 15.09 -10.80
C ASN A 134 -0.44 14.06 -9.72
N THR A 135 -0.23 12.80 -10.11
CA THR A 135 0.30 11.76 -9.22
C THR A 135 1.82 11.63 -9.35
N ILE A 136 2.48 11.22 -8.27
CA ILE A 136 3.92 10.93 -8.26
C ILE A 136 4.12 9.43 -8.48
N ARG A 137 5.15 9.06 -9.26
CA ARG A 137 5.53 7.67 -9.52
C ARG A 137 6.90 7.38 -8.91
N CYS A 138 7.12 6.15 -8.43
CA CYS A 138 8.38 5.77 -7.77
C CYS A 138 9.61 5.70 -8.70
N GLY A 139 9.43 5.74 -10.01
CA GLY A 139 10.51 5.61 -11.01
C GLY A 139 11.14 4.20 -11.10
N LYS A 140 10.71 3.24 -10.26
CA LYS A 140 11.26 1.86 -10.23
C LYS A 140 10.46 0.88 -11.08
N HIS A 141 9.16 1.11 -11.26
CA HIS A 141 8.29 0.28 -12.10
C HIS A 141 7.10 1.09 -12.61
N ALA A 142 6.47 0.59 -13.68
CA ALA A 142 5.48 1.33 -14.46
C ALA A 142 4.02 0.89 -14.23
N LYS A 143 3.75 -0.11 -13.38
CA LYS A 143 2.40 -0.63 -13.17
C LYS A 143 2.07 -0.67 -11.68
N ASN A 144 0.81 -0.38 -11.33
CA ASN A 144 0.23 -0.46 -9.98
C ASN A 144 1.21 -0.12 -8.85
N CYS A 145 1.85 1.05 -8.93
CA CYS A 145 2.80 1.50 -7.91
C CYS A 145 2.06 2.00 -6.68
N ALA A 146 2.49 1.58 -5.49
CA ALA A 146 1.88 1.99 -4.23
C ALA A 146 1.87 3.51 -4.08
N LEU A 147 2.99 4.17 -4.43
CA LEU A 147 3.10 5.63 -4.38
C LEU A 147 2.08 6.31 -5.28
N GLN A 148 1.94 5.82 -6.52
CA GLN A 148 0.96 6.40 -7.44
C GLN A 148 -0.46 6.17 -6.92
N ASN A 149 -0.75 4.99 -6.36
CA ASN A 149 -2.07 4.64 -5.86
C ASN A 149 -2.50 5.49 -4.67
N VAL A 150 -1.60 5.80 -3.71
CA VAL A 150 -1.97 6.68 -2.59
C VAL A 150 -2.29 8.09 -3.06
N PHE A 151 -1.57 8.62 -4.06
CA PHE A 151 -1.92 9.92 -4.66
C PHE A 151 -3.26 9.87 -5.41
N LYS A 152 -3.56 8.77 -6.14
CA LYS A 152 -4.87 8.59 -6.78
C LYS A 152 -6.01 8.63 -5.76
N ILE A 153 -5.83 7.91 -4.66
CA ILE A 153 -6.82 7.86 -3.58
C ILE A 153 -6.97 9.25 -2.95
N PHE A 154 -5.86 9.90 -2.58
CA PHE A 154 -5.88 11.23 -1.96
C PHE A 154 -6.54 12.28 -2.86
N ASN A 155 -6.18 12.32 -4.15
CA ASN A 155 -6.74 13.27 -5.12
C ASN A 155 -8.24 13.02 -5.37
N TRP A 156 -8.69 11.77 -5.30
CA TRP A 156 -10.12 11.45 -5.37
C TRP A 156 -10.83 11.93 -4.11
N TRP A 157 -10.31 11.57 -2.93
CA TRP A 157 -10.90 11.93 -1.64
C TRP A 157 -10.97 13.45 -1.46
N SER A 158 -9.90 14.18 -1.78
CA SER A 158 -9.84 15.64 -1.62
C SER A 158 -10.92 16.34 -2.45
N ARG A 159 -11.11 15.93 -3.71
CA ARG A 159 -12.19 16.49 -4.57
C ARG A 159 -13.57 16.14 -4.04
N HIS A 160 -13.75 14.90 -3.58
CA HIS A 160 -15.02 14.47 -3.00
C HIS A 160 -15.37 15.25 -1.71
N GLN A 161 -14.38 15.73 -0.95
CA GLN A 161 -14.62 16.61 0.21
C GLN A 161 -14.99 18.04 -0.17
N GLU A 162 -14.64 18.52 -1.38
CA GLU A 162 -15.03 19.85 -1.87
C GLU A 162 -16.49 19.90 -2.36
N GLU A 163 -17.05 18.74 -2.72
CA GLU A 163 -18.42 18.58 -3.22
C GLU A 163 -19.46 18.36 -2.10
N LEU A 164 -19.02 18.14 -0.86
CA LEU A 164 -19.84 17.98 0.35
C LEU A 164 -20.02 19.31 1.10
#